data_AF-A0A844Y5T4-F1
#
_entry.id   AF-A0A844Y5T4-F1
#
_cell.length_a   1.000
_cell.length_b   1.000
_cell.length_c   1.000
_cell.angle_alpha   90.00
_cell.angle_beta   90.00
_cell.angle_gamma   90.00
#
_symmetry.space_group_name_H-M   'P 1'
#
loop_
_entity.id
_entity.type
_entity.pdbx_description
1 polymer ?
#
loop_
_entity_poly.entity_id
_entity_poly.type
_entity_poly.pdbx_seq_one_letter_code
_entity_poly.pdbx_strand_id
1 'polypeptide(L)' 'MIKKLALGTAAATLVAAPVVAQSAPERIAPVADESELGGASIAPAFIVLAIAAVGIGILLVTEDDDDDIPVSA' A
#
# COMPACT_ATOMS: atom_id res chain seq x y z
N MET A 1 -6.80 14.03 -17.20
CA MET A 1 -7.29 12.66 -17.51
C MET A 1 -6.21 11.59 -17.36
N ILE A 2 -5.04 11.69 -18.01
CA ILE A 2 -3.93 10.71 -17.89
C ILE A 2 -3.46 10.45 -16.45
N LYS A 3 -3.40 11.48 -15.58
CA LYS A 3 -3.10 11.31 -14.14
C LYS A 3 -4.10 10.40 -13.43
N LYS A 4 -5.41 10.58 -13.66
CA LYS A 4 -6.47 9.79 -13.02
C LYS A 4 -6.43 8.33 -13.50
N LEU A 5 -6.10 8.11 -14.78
CA LEU A 5 -5.90 6.77 -15.33
C LEU A 5 -4.67 6.07 -14.73
N ALA A 6 -3.55 6.78 -14.59
CA ALA A 6 -2.33 6.24 -13.97
C ALA A 6 -2.53 5.92 -12.48
N LEU A 7 -3.29 6.75 -11.76
CA LEU A 7 -3.61 6.52 -10.35
C LEU A 7 -4.56 5.32 -10.18
N GLY A 8 -5.55 5.19 -11.06
CA GLY A 8 -6.48 4.06 -11.07
C GLY A 8 -5.80 2.72 -11.41
N THR A 9 -4.87 2.70 -12.37
CA THR A 9 -4.11 1.48 -12.68
C THR A 9 -3.15 1.12 -11.56
N ALA A 10 -2.46 2.09 -10.95
CA ALA A 10 -1.61 1.86 -9.79
C ALA A 10 -2.40 1.28 -8.60
N ALA A 11 -3.58 1.82 -8.31
CA ALA A 11 -4.47 1.30 -7.27
C ALA A 11 -4.95 -0.12 -7.57
N ALA A 12 -5.36 -0.39 -8.82
CA ALA A 12 -5.76 -1.73 -9.23
C ALA A 12 -4.62 -2.75 -9.12
N THR A 13 -3.39 -2.37 -9.48
CA THR A 13 -2.22 -3.25 -9.32
C THR A 13 -1.86 -3.51 -7.86
N LEU A 14 -2.06 -2.54 -6.96
CA LEU A 14 -1.80 -2.72 -5.52
C LEU A 14 -2.82 -3.70 -4.89
N VAL A 15 -4.09 -3.60 -5.29
CA VAL A 15 -5.16 -4.53 -4.85
C VAL A 15 -4.95 -5.94 -5.42
N ALA A 16 -4.46 -6.05 -6.66
CA ALA A 16 -4.20 -7.34 -7.30
C ALA A 16 -2.86 -7.98 -6.90
N ALA A 17 -1.91 -7.21 -6.35
CA ALA A 17 -0.59 -7.69 -5.93
C ALA A 17 -0.63 -8.93 -5.01
N PRO A 18 -1.43 -8.99 -3.93
CA PRO A 18 -1.51 -10.18 -3.09
C PRO A 18 -2.08 -11.39 -3.85
N VAL A 19 -3.02 -11.16 -4.77
CA VAL A 19 -3.63 -12.22 -5.58
C VAL A 19 -2.63 -12.87 -6.53
N VAL A 20 -1.73 -12.06 -7.11
CA VAL A 20 -0.62 -12.57 -7.94
C VAL A 20 0.44 -13.27 -7.08
N ALA A 21 0.75 -12.74 -5.89
CA ALA A 21 1.72 -13.34 -4.98
C ALA A 21 1.31 -14.74 -4.48
N GLN A 22 0.02 -14.94 -4.19
CA GLN A 22 -0.52 -16.25 -3.80
C GLN A 22 -0.70 -17.22 -4.99
N SER A 23 -0.58 -16.75 -6.24
CA SER A 23 -0.63 -17.59 -7.44
C SER A 23 0.71 -18.27 -7.76
N ALA A 24 1.78 -17.88 -7.06
CA ALA A 24 3.07 -18.54 -7.20
C ALA A 24 3.00 -19.96 -6.58
N PRO A 25 3.61 -20.98 -7.21
CA PRO A 25 3.62 -22.33 -6.68
C PRO A 25 4.18 -22.35 -5.24
N GLU A 26 3.49 -23.07 -4.37
CA GLU A 26 3.79 -23.20 -2.94
C GLU A 26 5.23 -23.68 -2.75
N ARG A 27 6.13 -22.78 -2.35
CA ARG A 27 7.47 -23.16 -1.91
C ARG A 27 7.37 -23.61 -0.45
N ILE A 28 7.24 -24.91 -0.26
CA ILE A 28 7.43 -25.58 1.04
C ILE A 28 8.94 -25.58 1.36
N ALA A 29 9.51 -24.40 1.63
CA ALA A 29 10.80 -24.30 2.28
C ALA A 29 10.58 -24.43 3.79
N PRO A 30 11.51 -25.04 4.56
CA PRO A 30 11.47 -24.95 6.02
C PRO A 30 11.28 -23.48 6.42
N VAL A 31 10.38 -23.21 7.37
CA VAL A 31 10.31 -21.93 8.07
C VAL A 31 11.57 -21.78 8.93
N ALA A 32 12.69 -21.56 8.27
CA ALA A 32 13.91 -21.12 8.90
C ALA A 32 13.71 -19.65 9.27
N ASP A 33 13.67 -19.45 10.58
CA ASP A 33 13.76 -18.19 11.30
C ASP A 33 12.48 -17.37 11.48
N GLU A 34 12.35 -16.89 12.73
CA GLU A 34 11.39 -15.91 13.21
C GLU A 34 11.16 -14.85 12.13
N SER A 35 9.89 -14.58 11.79
CA SER A 35 9.55 -13.51 10.84
C SER A 35 10.37 -12.27 11.16
N GLU A 36 11.15 -11.75 10.22
CA GLU A 36 11.99 -10.56 10.44
C GLU A 36 11.16 -9.35 10.91
N LEU A 37 9.84 -9.39 10.65
CA LEU A 37 8.83 -8.45 11.13
C LEU A 37 8.31 -8.74 12.56
N GLY A 38 8.45 -9.96 13.05
CA GLY A 38 8.05 -10.40 14.40
C GLY A 38 9.18 -10.48 15.42
N GLY A 39 10.45 -10.41 14.99
CA GLY A 39 11.60 -10.40 15.89
C GLY A 39 11.62 -9.18 16.81
N ALA A 40 12.19 -9.32 18.02
CA ALA A 40 12.22 -8.34 19.12
C ALA A 40 12.93 -6.99 18.83
N SER A 41 13.16 -6.65 17.57
CA SER A 41 13.77 -5.39 17.14
C SER A 41 12.70 -4.33 16.84
N ILE A 42 13.06 -3.06 16.98
CA ILE A 42 12.21 -1.91 16.63
C ILE A 42 12.15 -1.66 15.11
N ALA A 43 12.98 -2.33 14.31
CA ALA A 43 13.07 -2.13 12.86
C ALA A 43 11.71 -2.30 12.12
N PRO A 44 10.86 -3.29 12.43
CA PRO A 44 9.56 -3.46 11.79
C PRO A 44 8.62 -2.27 12.02
N ALA A 45 8.66 -1.67 13.22
CA ALA A 45 7.85 -0.49 13.54
C ALA A 45 8.25 0.72 12.68
N PHE A 46 9.54 0.90 12.42
CA PHE A 46 10.02 1.96 11.51
C PHE A 46 9.62 1.72 10.06
N ILE A 47 9.60 0.47 9.60
CA ILE A 47 9.15 0.13 8.25
C ILE A 47 7.66 0.46 8.10
N VAL A 48 6.83 0.07 9.06
CA VAL A 48 5.39 0.40 9.06
C VAL A 48 5.17 1.91 9.11
N LEU A 49 5.91 2.62 9.95
CA LEU A 49 5.85 4.08 10.04
C LEU A 49 6.26 4.73 8.72
N ALA A 50 7.32 4.26 8.06
CA ALA A 50 7.76 4.78 6.77
C ALA A 50 6.69 4.59 5.69
N ILE A 51 6.07 3.41 5.61
CA ILE A 51 4.96 3.14 4.67
C ILE A 51 3.78 4.07 4.96
N ALA A 52 3.39 4.21 6.23
CA ALA A 52 2.29 5.09 6.64
C ALA A 52 2.59 6.56 6.31
N ALA A 53 3.81 7.04 6.57
CA ALA A 53 4.24 8.40 6.27
C ALA A 53 4.23 8.69 4.76
N VAL A 54 4.68 7.74 3.94
CA VAL A 54 4.60 7.85 2.47
C VAL A 54 3.14 7.89 2.02
N GLY A 55 2.28 7.02 2.55
CA GLY A 55 0.86 6.99 2.23
C GLY A 55 0.15 8.30 2.57
N ILE A 56 0.35 8.82 3.78
CA ILE A 56 -0.20 10.10 4.23
C ILE A 56 0.37 11.26 3.42
N GLY A 57 1.68 11.27 3.16
CA GLY A 57 2.33 12.31 2.37
C GLY A 57 1.80 12.37 0.94
N ILE A 58 1.54 11.22 0.32
CA ILE A 58 0.88 11.15 -0.99
C ILE A 58 -0.55 11.70 -0.88
N LEU A 59 -1.34 11.24 0.10
CA LEU A 59 -2.73 11.67 0.28
C LEU A 59 -2.83 13.20 0.39
N LEU A 60 -2.02 13.80 1.27
CA LEU A 60 -1.97 15.26 1.48
C LEU A 60 -1.50 16.04 0.25
N VAL A 61 -0.58 15.48 -0.55
CA VAL A 61 -0.11 16.12 -1.80
C VAL A 61 -1.14 15.95 -2.93
N THR A 62 -1.96 14.91 -2.88
CA THR A 62 -3.01 14.65 -3.88
C THR A 62 -4.35 15.29 -3.57
N GLU A 63 -4.53 15.89 -2.38
CA GLU A 63 -5.75 16.55 -1.92
C GLU A 63 -6.01 17.93 -2.57
N ASP A 64 -5.36 18.24 -3.69
CA ASP A 64 -5.60 19.48 -4.44
C ASP A 64 -6.98 19.45 -5.15
N ASP A 65 -7.99 19.94 -4.43
CA ASP A 65 -8.97 20.95 -4.86
C ASP A 65 -9.94 20.61 -6.02
N ASP A 66 -10.80 19.61 -5.86
CA ASP A 66 -12.06 19.48 -6.64
C ASP A 66 -12.98 18.44 -5.99
N ASP A 67 -13.73 18.84 -4.94
CA ASP A 67 -15.05 18.26 -4.61
C ASP A 67 -15.80 19.20 -3.64
N ASP A 68 -15.84 20.50 -3.97
CA ASP A 68 -16.93 21.39 -3.56
C ASP A 68 -18.20 20.99 -4.32
N ILE A 69 -18.73 19.80 -4.02
CA ILE A 69 -20.07 19.40 -4.43
C ILE A 69 -21.03 19.99 -3.40
N PRO A 70 -21.82 21.04 -3.73
CA PRO A 70 -22.79 21.57 -2.79
C PRO A 70 -23.81 20.48 -2.46
N VAL A 71 -23.77 19.97 -1.24
CA VAL A 71 -24.81 19.10 -0.69
C VAL A 71 -26.04 19.97 -0.38
N SER A 72 -26.85 20.26 -1.40
CA SER A 72 -28.21 20.80 -1.21
C SER A 72 -29.13 20.47 -2.39
N ALA A 73 -30.11 19.62 -2.12
CA ALA A 73 -31.54 19.89 -2.31
C ALA A 73 -32.34 18.99 -1.36
#